data_AF-A0A5C4TKU9-F1
#
_entry.id   AF-A0A5C4TKU9-F1
#
_cell.length_a   1.000
_cell.length_b   1.000
_cell.length_c   1.000
_cell.angle_alpha   90.00
_cell.angle_beta   90.00
_cell.angle_gamma   90.00
#
_symmetry.space_group_name_H-M   'P 1'
#
loop_
_entity.id
_entity.type
_entity.pdbx_description
1 polymer ?
#
loop_
_entity_poly.entity_id
_entity_poly.type
_entity_poly.pdbx_seq_one_letter_code
_entity_poly.pdbx_strand_id
1 'polypeptide(L)'
;MLDSNNDLKNELEMLLSISTQHIFGGIILQPLNTNLNLLEENLFNNISTVVVDREIENGLWSSVVTDNFYVSQKACKYFKNQGLKNVIVLTNQIKGISTREQRFSGIKSIYY
;
A
#
# COMPACT_ATOMS: atom_id res chain seq x y z
N MET A 1 -18.15 -0.85 12.14
CA MET A 1 -17.36 -1.25 10.94
C MET A 1 -16.20 -0.30 10.86
N LEU A 2 -14.95 -0.79 10.78
CA LEU A 2 -13.77 0.07 10.67
C LEU A 2 -13.51 0.32 9.19
N ASP A 3 -13.84 1.53 8.71
CA ASP A 3 -13.70 1.93 7.32
C ASP A 3 -13.16 3.37 7.28
N SER A 4 -11.97 3.53 6.70
CA SER A 4 -11.37 4.87 6.56
C SER A 4 -12.11 5.73 5.54
N ASN A 5 -12.95 5.15 4.69
CA ASN A 5 -13.66 5.83 3.60
C ASN A 5 -12.71 6.62 2.68
N ASN A 6 -11.47 6.12 2.52
CA ASN A 6 -10.37 6.79 1.81
C ASN A 6 -10.08 8.22 2.33
N ASP A 7 -10.41 8.49 3.60
CA ASP A 7 -10.13 9.74 4.29
C ASP A 7 -9.05 9.52 5.37
N LEU A 8 -7.96 10.27 5.24
CA LEU A 8 -6.81 10.12 6.14
C LEU A 8 -7.15 10.51 7.58
N LYS A 9 -7.93 11.57 7.78
CA LYS A 9 -8.27 12.03 9.12
C LYS A 9 -9.11 10.95 9.84
N ASN A 10 -10.08 10.38 9.14
CA ASN A 10 -10.90 9.28 9.65
C ASN A 10 -10.05 8.04 9.99
N GLU A 11 -9.09 7.66 9.14
CA GLU A 11 -8.14 6.57 9.45
C GLU A 11 -7.38 6.83 10.75
N LEU A 12 -6.79 8.01 10.92
CA LEU A 12 -6.01 8.36 12.11
C LEU A 12 -6.85 8.44 13.38
N GLU A 13 -8.07 8.95 13.30
CA GLU A 13 -9.02 8.97 14.42
C GLU A 13 -9.43 7.54 14.83
N MET A 14 -9.63 6.64 13.86
CA MET A 14 -9.89 5.23 14.14
C MET A 14 -8.68 4.54 14.76
N LEU A 15 -7.47 4.73 14.23
CA LEU A 15 -6.24 4.13 14.78
C LEU A 15 -6.01 4.57 16.23
N LEU A 16 -6.23 5.85 16.51
CA LEU A 16 -6.17 6.41 17.87
C LEU A 16 -7.22 5.75 18.78
N SER A 17 -8.46 5.60 18.30
CA SER A 17 -9.54 4.95 19.05
C SER A 17 -9.24 3.49 19.37
N ILE A 18 -8.73 2.73 18.40
CA ILE A 18 -8.34 1.32 18.56
C ILE A 18 -7.21 1.21 19.59
N SER A 19 -6.19 2.06 19.48
CA SER A 19 -5.01 2.05 20.35
C SER A 19 -5.33 2.41 21.81
N THR A 20 -6.37 3.22 22.04
CA THR A 20 -6.77 3.68 23.39
C THR A 20 -7.79 2.79 24.08
N GLN A 21 -8.59 2.02 23.34
CA GLN A 21 -9.67 1.21 23.94
C GLN A 21 -9.18 -0.06 24.64
N HIS A 22 -7.94 -0.52 24.40
CA HIS A 22 -7.35 -1.73 25.01
C HIS A 22 -8.17 -3.03 24.85
N ILE A 23 -9.21 -3.03 24.02
CA ILE A 23 -10.05 -4.22 23.71
C ILE A 23 -9.53 -5.02 22.52
N PHE A 24 -8.60 -4.46 21.75
CA PHE A 24 -8.05 -5.08 20.55
C PHE A 24 -6.70 -5.73 20.86
N GLY A 25 -6.55 -7.00 20.46
CA GLY A 25 -5.28 -7.74 20.62
C GLY A 25 -4.26 -7.50 19.50
N GLY A 26 -4.66 -6.85 18.40
CA GLY A 26 -3.82 -6.60 17.24
C GLY A 26 -4.57 -5.89 16.12
N ILE A 27 -3.82 -5.45 15.10
CA ILE A 27 -4.33 -4.72 13.93
C ILE A 27 -3.78 -5.34 12.64
N ILE A 28 -4.66 -5.53 11.66
CA ILE A 28 -4.28 -5.73 10.25
C ILE A 28 -4.64 -4.43 9.54
N LEU A 29 -3.64 -3.70 9.06
CA LEU A 29 -3.78 -2.35 8.52
C LEU A 29 -3.47 -2.30 7.02
N GLN A 30 -4.41 -1.81 6.21
CA GLN A 30 -4.13 -1.37 4.84
C GLN A 30 -4.13 0.17 4.81
N PRO A 31 -2.98 0.83 5.01
CA PRO A 31 -2.97 2.26 5.30
C PRO A 31 -3.17 3.10 4.04
N LEU A 32 -3.75 4.29 4.19
CA LEU A 32 -3.95 5.24 3.09
C LEU A 32 -2.66 5.95 2.69
N ASN A 33 -1.69 6.08 3.60
CA ASN A 33 -0.36 6.62 3.33
C ASN A 33 0.75 5.78 4.00
N THR A 34 2.00 6.14 3.75
CA THR A 34 3.18 5.44 4.29
C THR A 34 4.05 6.34 5.19
N ASN A 35 3.49 7.41 5.74
CA ASN A 35 4.21 8.32 6.63
C ASN A 35 4.37 7.65 8.00
N LEU A 36 5.58 7.17 8.30
CA LEU A 36 5.90 6.44 9.52
C LEU A 36 5.53 7.24 10.77
N ASN A 37 5.97 8.50 10.88
CA ASN A 37 5.73 9.33 12.06
C ASN A 37 4.24 9.47 12.35
N LEU A 38 3.44 9.69 11.30
CA LEU A 38 1.99 9.86 11.44
C LEU A 38 1.32 8.56 11.91
N LEU A 39 1.79 7.41 11.44
CA LEU A 39 1.26 6.12 11.88
C LEU A 39 1.67 5.84 13.34
N GLU A 40 2.93 6.10 13.71
CA GLU A 40 3.43 5.88 15.08
C GLU A 40 2.75 6.78 16.11
N GLU A 41 2.46 8.04 15.77
CA GLU A 41 1.72 8.97 16.64
C GLU A 41 0.28 8.49 16.93
N ASN A 42 -0.32 7.76 15.99
CA ASN A 42 -1.71 7.30 16.08
C ASN A 42 -1.84 5.81 16.48
N LEU A 43 -0.75 5.05 16.47
CA LEU A 43 -0.65 3.64 16.88
C LEU A 43 0.29 3.47 18.08
N PHE A 44 -0.03 4.11 19.19
CA PHE A 44 0.72 3.94 20.44
C PHE A 44 0.25 2.72 21.25
N ASN A 45 1.03 2.31 22.26
CA ASN A 45 0.84 1.11 23.11
C ASN A 45 1.35 -0.23 22.54
N ASN A 46 2.18 -0.22 21.50
CA ASN A 46 2.81 -1.44 20.94
C ASN A 46 1.79 -2.53 20.53
N ILE A 47 0.60 -2.13 20.08
CA ILE A 47 -0.37 -3.09 19.56
C ILE A 47 0.23 -3.83 18.36
N SER A 48 0.17 -5.17 18.40
CA SER A 48 0.74 -6.02 17.35
C SER A 48 0.08 -5.70 16.02
N THR A 49 0.85 -5.16 15.07
CA THR A 49 0.32 -4.63 13.82
C THR A 49 1.02 -5.29 12.63
N VAL A 50 0.21 -5.76 11.69
CA VAL A 50 0.66 -6.25 10.38
C VAL A 50 0.08 -5.33 9.31
N VAL A 51 0.95 -4.81 8.44
CA VAL A 51 0.56 -3.95 7.33
C VAL A 51 0.31 -4.81 6.08
N VAL A 52 -0.68 -4.47 5.28
CA VAL A 52 -0.99 -5.17 4.02
C VAL A 52 -1.01 -4.20 2.84
N ASP A 53 -0.71 -4.71 1.64
CA ASP A 53 -0.67 -4.00 0.35
C ASP A 53 0.42 -2.92 0.24
N ARG A 54 0.95 -2.41 1.35
CA ARG A 54 1.99 -1.38 1.39
C ARG A 54 3.14 -1.75 2.34
N GLU A 55 4.31 -1.20 2.02
CA GLU A 55 5.46 -1.20 2.91
C GLU A 55 5.58 0.16 3.59
N ILE A 56 5.87 0.17 4.89
CA ILE A 56 6.23 1.37 5.64
C ILE A 56 7.74 1.35 5.78
N GLU A 57 8.42 2.24 5.06
CA GLU A 57 9.87 2.32 5.11
C GLU A 57 10.33 2.68 6.53
N ASN A 58 11.32 1.93 7.04
CA ASN A 58 11.86 2.05 8.41
C ASN A 58 10.87 1.79 9.55
N GLY A 59 9.67 1.28 9.27
CA GLY A 59 8.71 0.89 10.30
C GLY A 59 9.04 -0.44 10.97
N LEU A 60 8.60 -0.61 12.22
CA LEU A 60 8.77 -1.84 13.00
C LEU A 60 7.77 -2.94 12.61
N TRP A 61 6.76 -2.62 11.80
CA TRP A 61 5.68 -3.53 11.45
C TRP A 61 6.05 -4.44 10.27
N SER A 62 5.67 -5.71 10.37
CA SER A 62 5.76 -6.63 9.24
C SER A 62 4.74 -6.26 8.17
N SER A 63 5.13 -6.38 6.91
CA SER A 63 4.27 -6.11 5.76
C SER A 63 4.01 -7.37 4.93
N VAL A 64 2.77 -7.55 4.49
CA VAL A 64 2.38 -8.52 3.46
C VAL A 64 2.08 -7.75 2.17
N VAL A 65 2.97 -7.87 1.19
CA VAL A 65 2.89 -7.12 -0.08
C VAL A 65 2.95 -8.02 -1.30
N THR A 66 2.52 -7.46 -2.43
CA THR A 66 2.75 -8.03 -3.76
C THR A 66 4.05 -7.47 -4.31
N ASP A 67 4.82 -8.28 -5.05
CA ASP A 67 5.86 -7.77 -5.93
C ASP A 67 5.23 -7.08 -7.16
N ASN A 68 4.81 -5.84 -6.94
CA ASN A 68 4.03 -5.05 -7.89
C ASN A 68 4.81 -4.78 -9.18
N PHE A 69 6.14 -4.66 -9.09
CA PHE A 69 7.00 -4.49 -10.26
C PHE A 69 7.03 -5.77 -11.09
N TYR A 70 7.39 -6.90 -10.47
CA TYR A 70 7.57 -8.16 -11.18
C TYR A 70 6.26 -8.66 -11.79
N VAL A 71 5.14 -8.59 -11.05
CA VAL A 71 3.85 -9.05 -11.58
C VAL A 71 3.40 -8.21 -12.77
N SER A 72 3.58 -6.89 -12.71
CA SER A 72 3.24 -5.99 -13.82
C SER A 72 4.14 -6.22 -15.04
N GLN A 73 5.44 -6.39 -14.82
CA GLN A 73 6.39 -6.75 -15.88
C GLN A 73 6.01 -8.08 -16.53
N LYS A 74 5.69 -9.12 -15.73
CA LYS A 74 5.32 -10.45 -16.21
C LYS A 74 4.05 -10.41 -17.06
N ALA A 75 3.01 -9.69 -16.61
CA ALA A 75 1.78 -9.51 -17.36
C ALA A 75 2.02 -8.81 -18.71
N CYS A 76 2.76 -7.71 -18.70
CA CYS A 76 3.09 -6.98 -19.93
C CYS A 76 3.95 -7.81 -20.89
N LYS A 77 4.92 -8.56 -20.38
CA LYS A 77 5.74 -9.46 -21.20
C LYS A 77 4.90 -10.51 -21.90
N TYR A 78 3.92 -11.09 -21.21
CA TYR A 78 2.97 -12.03 -21.81
C TYR A 78 2.24 -11.40 -23.01
N PHE A 79 1.62 -10.23 -22.84
CA PHE A 79 0.88 -9.57 -23.92
C PHE A 79 1.78 -9.09 -25.07
N LYS A 80 2.99 -8.60 -24.78
CA LYS A 80 3.98 -8.24 -25.80
C LYS A 80 4.32 -9.44 -26.68
N ASN A 81 4.48 -10.63 -26.09
CA ASN A 81 4.75 -11.87 -26.81
C ASN A 81 3.57 -12.32 -27.70
N GLN A 82 2.34 -11.88 -27.40
CA GLN A 82 1.15 -12.10 -28.23
C GLN A 82 0.99 -11.04 -29.35
N GLY A 83 1.96 -10.13 -29.51
CA GLY A 83 1.95 -9.11 -30.56
C GLY A 83 1.29 -7.79 -30.17
N LEU A 84 0.92 -7.59 -28.91
CA LEU A 84 0.39 -6.31 -28.42
C LEU A 84 1.52 -5.27 -28.34
N LYS A 85 1.45 -4.24 -29.18
CA LYS A 85 2.52 -3.25 -29.36
C LYS A 85 2.36 -1.99 -28.50
N ASN A 86 1.12 -1.58 -28.23
CA ASN A 86 0.81 -0.32 -27.55
C ASN A 86 -0.01 -0.58 -26.29
N VAL A 87 0.35 0.04 -25.18
CA VAL A 87 -0.37 -0.04 -23.90
C VAL A 87 -0.77 1.35 -23.45
N ILE A 88 -2.02 1.48 -23.00
CA ILE A 88 -2.52 2.69 -22.33
C ILE A 88 -2.70 2.33 -20.85
N VAL A 89 -2.04 3.10 -19.96
CA VAL A 89 -2.15 2.91 -18.51
C VAL A 89 -3.19 3.87 -17.96
N LEU A 90 -4.31 3.32 -17.47
CA LEU A 90 -5.34 4.07 -16.75
C LEU A 90 -5.11 3.88 -15.24
N THR A 91 -4.79 4.96 -14.54
CA THR A 91 -4.49 4.93 -13.10
C THR A 91 -4.76 6.29 -12.46
N ASN A 92 -5.05 6.28 -11.16
CA ASN A 92 -4.94 7.48 -10.33
C ASN A 92 -3.49 8.01 -10.33
N GLN A 93 -3.29 9.17 -9.70
CA GLN A 93 -1.95 9.75 -9.52
C GLN A 93 -0.94 8.70 -9.07
N ILE A 94 0.13 8.57 -9.87
CA ILE A 94 1.19 7.57 -9.71
C ILE A 94 2.15 8.02 -8.59
N LYS A 95 2.64 9.26 -8.68
CA LYS A 95 3.67 9.78 -7.79
C LYS A 95 3.21 9.77 -6.32
N GLY A 96 4.07 9.27 -5.43
CA GLY A 96 3.85 9.23 -3.98
C GLY A 96 3.11 7.99 -3.48
N ILE A 97 2.81 7.02 -4.36
CA ILE A 97 2.20 5.74 -3.98
C ILE A 97 3.05 4.61 -4.57
N SER A 98 3.85 3.97 -3.70
CA SER A 98 4.86 2.97 -4.08
C SER A 98 4.29 1.84 -4.94
N THR A 99 3.11 1.31 -4.62
CA THR A 99 2.48 0.24 -5.39
C THR A 99 2.17 0.66 -6.83
N ARG A 100 1.71 1.90 -7.04
CA ARG A 100 1.42 2.45 -8.38
C ARG A 100 2.71 2.75 -9.15
N GLU A 101 3.71 3.30 -8.47
CA GLU A 101 5.03 3.56 -9.05
C GLU A 101 5.72 2.28 -9.51
N GLN A 102 5.68 1.23 -8.68
CA GLN A 102 6.22 -0.09 -9.01
C GLN A 102 5.48 -0.73 -10.18
N ARG A 103 4.13 -0.73 -10.19
CA ARG A 103 3.33 -1.26 -11.31
C ARG A 103 3.67 -0.53 -12.62
N PHE A 104 3.68 0.80 -12.58
CA PHE A 104 4.00 1.60 -13.75
C PHE A 104 5.43 1.37 -14.26
N SER A 105 6.40 1.25 -13.35
CA SER A 105 7.79 0.92 -13.70
C SER A 105 7.93 -0.47 -14.31
N GLY A 106 7.19 -1.46 -13.80
CA GLY A 106 7.14 -2.81 -14.36
C GLY A 106 6.60 -2.81 -15.79
N ILE A 107 5.51 -2.07 -16.04
CA ILE A 107 4.95 -1.88 -17.39
C ILE A 107 5.97 -1.19 -18.30
N LYS A 108 6.61 -0.12 -17.81
CA LYS A 108 7.59 0.65 -18.58
C LYS A 108 8.77 -0.20 -19.03
N SER A 109 9.27 -1.09 -18.18
CA SER A 109 10.40 -1.98 -18.52
C SER A 109 10.17 -2.90 -19.72
N ILE A 110 8.92 -3.02 -20.20
CA ILE A 110 8.54 -3.83 -21.36
C ILE A 110 8.28 -2.98 -22.61
N TYR A 111 7.72 -1.78 -22.46
CA TYR A 111 7.19 -0.98 -23.56
C TYR A 111 7.95 0.33 -23.83
N TYR A 112 8.93 0.68 -23.00
CA TYR A 112 9.82 1.84 -23.13
C TYR A 112 11.28 1.38 -23.06
#